data_AF-A0A847XEE5-F1
#
_entry.id   AF-A0A847XEE5-F1
#
_cell.length_a   1.000
_cell.length_b   1.000
_cell.length_c   1.000
_cell.angle_alpha   90.00
_cell.angle_beta   90.00
_cell.angle_gamma   90.00
#
_symmetry.space_group_name_H-M   'P 1'
#
loop_
_entity.id
_entity.type
_entity.pdbx_description
1 polymer ?
#
loop_
_entity_poly.entity_id
_entity_poly.type
_entity_poly.pdbx_seq_one_letter_code
_entity_poly.pdbx_strand_id
1 'polypeptide(L)'
;MEKKILGGSKKSPFYNVLISTVFGLVGGILGSVIFTYFGTIINPEDFYFILPLAILLSMINSRFICFSYAGGIVSLISLIFGYPNVNVSGIMVVVGVLHLVESFLILVDGTKGKVPIFMERQGEIIGGFTMNRFWPVPFTIFINGSQVYPATVIAILGYGDFALVNYPENKSRETAGVLFIFSIILISLSQLSTYYHTFKYAAAIFAPLCHELIIAFS
;
A
#
# COMPACT_ATOMS: atom_id res chain seq x y z
N MET A 1 -0.10 14.54 16.99
CA MET A 1 -1.45 15.06 16.68
C MET A 1 -2.35 14.99 17.91
N GLU A 2 -2.60 13.81 18.48
CA GLU A 2 -3.45 13.61 19.67
C GLU A 2 -3.24 14.63 20.80
N LYS A 3 -2.01 14.77 21.33
CA LYS A 3 -1.73 15.72 22.43
C LYS A 3 -2.15 17.17 22.14
N LYS A 4 -2.05 17.61 20.88
CA LYS A 4 -2.44 18.97 20.47
C LYS A 4 -3.96 19.15 20.43
N ILE A 5 -4.70 18.09 20.09
CA ILE A 5 -6.15 18.15 19.88
C ILE A 5 -6.92 17.80 21.16
N LEU A 6 -6.46 16.78 21.90
CA LEU A 6 -7.13 16.23 23.07
C LEU A 6 -6.54 16.73 24.40
N GLY A 7 -5.48 17.54 24.36
CA GLY A 7 -4.74 17.95 25.57
C GLY A 7 -3.93 16.81 26.22
N GLY A 8 -3.97 15.60 25.67
CA GLY A 8 -3.30 14.41 26.17
C GLY A 8 -3.22 13.31 25.10
N SER A 9 -2.49 12.22 25.39
CA SER A 9 -2.44 11.04 24.54
C SER A 9 -3.41 9.99 25.05
N LYS A 10 -4.27 9.42 24.20
CA LYS A 10 -5.21 8.36 24.61
C LYS A 10 -4.46 7.11 25.09
N LYS A 11 -3.30 6.83 24.48
CA LYS A 11 -2.36 5.76 24.86
C LYS A 11 -0.93 6.27 24.78
N SER A 12 -0.01 5.60 25.48
CA SER A 12 1.42 5.92 25.38
C SER A 12 1.90 5.78 23.93
N PRO A 13 2.69 6.74 23.39
CA PRO A 13 3.28 6.63 22.07
C PRO A 13 4.06 5.32 21.86
N PHE A 14 4.77 4.86 22.89
CA PHE A 14 5.51 3.60 22.85
C PHE A 14 4.59 2.40 22.66
N TYR A 15 3.45 2.38 23.36
CA TYR A 15 2.46 1.32 23.21
C TYR A 15 1.89 1.29 21.78
N ASN A 16 1.62 2.45 21.18
CA ASN A 16 1.14 2.53 19.80
C ASN A 16 2.18 2.00 18.78
N VAL A 17 3.46 2.31 18.98
CA VAL A 17 4.56 1.78 18.14
C VAL A 17 4.67 0.26 18.29
N LEU A 18 4.61 -0.25 19.52
CA LEU A 18 4.68 -1.68 19.80
C LEU A 18 3.52 -2.44 19.15
N ILE A 19 2.29 -1.94 19.30
CA ILE A 19 1.11 -2.53 18.65
C ILE A 19 1.20 -2.46 17.13
N SER A 20 1.59 -1.32 16.55
CA SER A 20 1.83 -1.20 15.11
C SER A 20 2.85 -2.21 14.60
N THR A 21 3.91 -2.45 15.37
CA THR A 21 4.96 -3.41 15.01
C THR A 21 4.44 -4.84 15.10
N VAL A 22 3.66 -5.20 16.13
CA VAL A 22 3.05 -6.53 16.24
C VAL A 22 2.11 -6.82 15.08
N PHE A 23 1.20 -5.88 14.74
CA PHE A 23 0.35 -6.03 13.56
C PHE A 23 1.16 -6.07 12.27
N GLY A 24 2.21 -5.24 12.16
CA GLY A 24 3.13 -5.25 11.03
C GLY A 24 3.86 -6.59 10.84
N LEU A 25 4.27 -7.25 11.94
CA LEU A 25 4.84 -8.61 11.90
C LEU A 25 3.82 -9.63 11.39
N VAL A 26 2.57 -9.56 11.85
CA VAL A 26 1.49 -10.44 11.34
C VAL A 26 1.25 -10.19 9.86
N GLY A 27 1.16 -8.93 9.44
CA GLY A 27 1.05 -8.55 8.03
C GLY A 27 2.24 -9.04 7.20
N GLY A 28 3.44 -9.00 7.78
CA GLY A 28 4.68 -9.46 7.15
C GLY A 28 4.71 -10.96 6.93
N ILE A 29 4.27 -11.74 7.92
CA ILE A 29 4.09 -13.20 7.79
C ILE A 29 3.06 -13.51 6.71
N LEU A 30 1.90 -12.83 6.72
CA LEU A 30 0.86 -13.00 5.70
C LEU A 30 1.41 -12.69 4.29
N GLY A 31 2.09 -11.56 4.12
CA GLY A 31 2.73 -11.19 2.86
C GLY A 31 3.74 -12.23 2.40
N SER A 32 4.57 -12.73 3.31
CA SER A 32 5.60 -13.77 3.01
C SER A 32 4.98 -15.07 2.51
N VAL A 33 3.88 -15.52 3.15
CA VAL A 33 3.14 -16.72 2.72
C VAL A 33 2.56 -16.51 1.33
N ILE A 34 1.97 -15.35 1.07
CA ILE A 34 1.36 -15.03 -0.23
C ILE A 34 2.43 -14.92 -1.33
N PHE A 35 3.57 -14.26 -1.07
CA PHE A 35 4.68 -14.18 -2.02
C PHE A 35 5.25 -15.56 -2.36
N THR A 36 5.39 -16.42 -1.36
CA THR A 36 5.85 -17.80 -1.54
C THR A 36 4.84 -18.61 -2.36
N TYR A 37 3.55 -18.48 -2.07
CA TYR A 37 2.48 -19.15 -2.81
C TYR A 37 2.49 -18.80 -4.30
N PHE A 38 2.68 -17.51 -4.63
CA PHE A 38 2.78 -17.05 -6.01
C PHE A 38 4.17 -17.26 -6.64
N GLY A 39 5.14 -17.84 -5.93
CA GLY A 39 6.50 -18.06 -6.43
C GLY A 39 7.17 -16.77 -6.90
N THR A 40 6.92 -15.66 -6.20
CA THR A 40 7.36 -14.33 -6.65
C THR A 40 8.87 -14.19 -6.44
N ILE A 41 9.59 -14.11 -7.56
CA ILE A 41 11.04 -13.83 -7.59
C ILE A 41 11.23 -12.44 -8.16
N ILE A 42 11.91 -11.57 -7.39
CA ILE A 42 12.19 -10.19 -7.79
C ILE A 42 13.67 -9.99 -8.09
N ASN A 43 14.00 -9.14 -9.06
CA ASN A 43 15.36 -8.66 -9.23
C ASN A 43 15.52 -7.34 -8.44
N PRO A 44 16.58 -7.15 -7.65
CA PRO A 44 16.81 -5.88 -6.97
C PRO A 44 16.91 -4.69 -7.95
N GLU A 45 17.43 -4.96 -9.14
CA GLU A 45 17.57 -4.00 -10.25
C GLU A 45 16.22 -3.44 -10.71
N ASP A 46 15.13 -4.22 -10.61
CA ASP A 46 13.76 -3.79 -10.95
C ASP A 46 13.34 -2.55 -10.13
N PHE A 47 13.87 -2.42 -8.90
CA PHE A 47 13.49 -1.37 -7.95
C PHE A 47 14.40 -0.14 -7.99
N TYR A 48 15.53 -0.18 -8.71
CA TYR A 48 16.47 0.94 -8.79
C TYR A 48 15.86 2.20 -9.41
N PHE A 49 14.91 2.04 -10.34
CA PHE A 49 14.17 3.15 -10.95
C PHE A 49 12.88 3.47 -10.19
N ILE A 50 12.23 2.46 -9.60
CA ILE A 50 10.95 2.62 -8.90
C ILE A 50 11.15 3.45 -7.62
N LEU A 51 12.16 3.15 -6.81
CA LEU A 51 12.34 3.80 -5.51
C LEU A 51 12.64 5.31 -5.64
N PRO A 52 13.60 5.76 -6.48
CA PRO A 52 13.82 7.18 -6.69
C PRO A 52 12.59 7.87 -7.29
N LEU A 53 11.90 7.23 -8.23
CA LEU A 53 10.70 7.81 -8.83
C LEU A 53 9.57 7.97 -7.79
N ALA A 54 9.36 6.99 -6.91
CA ALA A 54 8.39 7.09 -5.83
C ALA A 54 8.69 8.28 -4.90
N ILE A 55 9.97 8.49 -4.57
CA ILE A 55 10.41 9.64 -3.77
C ILE A 55 10.15 10.95 -4.53
N LEU A 56 10.54 11.04 -5.81
CA LEU A 56 10.30 12.24 -6.62
C LEU A 56 8.82 12.58 -6.75
N LEU A 57 7.96 11.58 -7.00
CA LEU A 57 6.52 11.77 -7.05
C LEU A 57 5.97 12.23 -5.70
N SER A 58 6.50 11.69 -4.60
CA SER A 58 6.09 12.09 -3.24
C SER A 58 6.39 13.55 -2.92
N MET A 59 7.37 14.17 -3.58
CA MET A 59 7.68 15.61 -3.44
C MET A 59 6.59 16.50 -4.04
N ILE A 60 5.85 16.01 -5.04
CA ILE A 60 4.69 16.72 -5.62
C ILE A 60 3.52 16.63 -4.64
N ASN A 61 3.23 15.41 -4.18
CA ASN A 61 2.24 15.16 -3.14
C ASN A 61 2.57 13.83 -2.46
N SER A 62 2.51 13.79 -1.13
CA SER A 62 2.83 12.60 -0.34
C SER A 62 2.01 11.36 -0.72
N ARG A 63 0.82 11.55 -1.31
CA ARG A 63 -0.02 10.45 -1.82
C ARG A 63 0.64 9.61 -2.92
N PHE A 64 1.55 10.20 -3.71
CA PHE A 64 2.18 9.54 -4.86
C PHE A 64 3.40 8.70 -4.50
N ILE A 65 3.72 8.54 -3.21
CA ILE A 65 4.78 7.66 -2.74
C ILE A 65 4.46 6.17 -2.97
N CYS A 66 3.17 5.83 -3.14
CA CYS A 66 2.74 4.45 -3.31
C CYS A 66 3.36 3.81 -4.56
N PHE A 67 3.81 2.56 -4.42
CA PHE A 67 4.44 1.81 -5.51
C PHE A 67 3.49 1.50 -6.67
N SER A 68 2.16 1.62 -6.47
CA SER A 68 1.19 1.57 -7.57
C SER A 68 1.47 2.63 -8.64
N TYR A 69 1.88 3.84 -8.23
CA TYR A 69 2.27 4.91 -9.15
C TYR A 69 3.62 4.66 -9.80
N ALA A 70 4.69 4.63 -9.00
CA ALA A 70 6.04 4.51 -9.53
C ALA A 70 6.27 3.18 -10.26
N GLY A 71 5.79 2.07 -9.70
CA GLY A 71 5.87 0.75 -10.31
C GLY A 71 5.05 0.66 -11.59
N GLY A 72 3.84 1.25 -11.62
CA GLY A 72 3.02 1.33 -12.84
C GLY A 72 3.70 2.14 -13.95
N ILE A 73 4.19 3.35 -13.62
CA ILE A 73 4.87 4.24 -14.57
C ILE A 73 6.13 3.58 -15.12
N VAL A 74 7.02 3.07 -14.27
CA VAL A 74 8.26 2.40 -14.71
C VAL A 74 7.94 1.17 -15.57
N SER A 75 6.91 0.40 -15.19
CA SER A 75 6.48 -0.76 -15.98
C SER A 75 5.96 -0.36 -17.36
N LEU A 76 5.18 0.72 -17.47
CA LEU A 76 4.70 1.21 -18.77
C LEU A 76 5.84 1.73 -19.63
N ILE A 77 6.78 2.48 -19.04
CA ILE A 77 7.97 2.96 -19.76
C ILE A 77 8.78 1.76 -20.27
N SER A 78 9.00 0.75 -19.42
CA SER A 78 9.68 -0.49 -19.80
C SER A 78 8.99 -1.20 -20.96
N LEU A 79 7.66 -1.31 -20.94
CA LEU A 79 6.89 -1.98 -21.98
C LEU A 79 6.85 -1.21 -23.31
N ILE A 80 6.89 0.13 -23.28
CA ILE A 80 6.81 0.97 -24.49
C ILE A 80 8.19 1.16 -25.11
N PHE A 81 9.20 1.44 -24.29
CA PHE A 81 10.53 1.85 -24.75
C PHE A 81 11.58 0.73 -24.63
N GLY A 82 11.26 -0.37 -23.93
CA GLY A 82 12.19 -1.47 -23.68
C GLY A 82 13.26 -1.17 -22.61
N TYR A 83 13.21 0.02 -21.99
CA TYR A 83 14.16 0.45 -20.97
C TYR A 83 13.44 1.28 -19.89
N PRO A 84 13.71 1.10 -18.58
CA PRO A 84 14.58 0.06 -18.01
C PRO A 84 13.97 -1.33 -18.23
N ASN A 85 14.79 -2.38 -18.35
CA ASN A 85 14.28 -3.74 -18.44
C ASN A 85 13.87 -4.20 -17.04
N VAL A 86 12.56 -4.27 -16.79
CA VAL A 86 12.03 -4.65 -15.48
C VAL A 86 11.04 -5.80 -15.57
N ASN A 87 10.98 -6.62 -14.53
CA ASN A 87 9.97 -7.65 -14.40
C ASN A 87 8.60 -7.05 -13.99
N VAL A 88 7.84 -6.57 -14.97
CA VAL A 88 6.51 -5.98 -14.77
C VAL A 88 5.59 -6.89 -13.96
N SER A 89 5.56 -8.19 -14.28
CA SER A 89 4.70 -9.17 -13.60
C SER A 89 5.07 -9.27 -12.12
N GLY A 90 6.36 -9.41 -11.80
CA GLY A 90 6.86 -9.45 -10.43
C GLY A 90 6.56 -8.18 -9.64
N ILE A 91 6.80 -7.01 -10.24
CA ILE A 91 6.51 -5.71 -9.60
C ILE A 91 5.01 -5.60 -9.29
N MET A 92 4.13 -5.93 -10.24
CA MET A 92 2.69 -5.82 -10.03
C MET A 92 2.17 -6.80 -8.97
N VAL A 93 2.76 -8.00 -8.85
CA VAL A 93 2.47 -8.89 -7.71
C VAL A 93 2.90 -8.25 -6.39
N VAL A 94 4.09 -7.66 -6.31
CA VAL A 94 4.54 -6.94 -5.10
C VAL A 94 3.56 -5.83 -4.71
N VAL A 95 3.17 -5.00 -5.66
CA VAL A 95 2.18 -3.94 -5.42
C VAL A 95 0.86 -4.54 -4.92
N GLY A 96 0.33 -5.55 -5.60
CA GLY A 96 -0.94 -6.18 -5.23
C GLY A 96 -0.92 -6.83 -3.85
N VAL A 97 0.14 -7.57 -3.51
CA VAL A 97 0.28 -8.25 -2.22
C VAL A 97 0.44 -7.24 -1.08
N LEU A 98 1.22 -6.18 -1.27
CA LEU A 98 1.37 -5.15 -0.23
C LEU A 98 0.05 -4.43 0.07
N HIS A 99 -0.76 -4.10 -0.94
CA HIS A 99 -2.09 -3.52 -0.73
C HIS A 99 -3.09 -4.53 -0.12
N LEU A 100 -2.94 -5.82 -0.42
CA LEU A 100 -3.75 -6.87 0.22
C LEU A 100 -3.45 -6.95 1.72
N VAL A 101 -2.16 -6.90 2.08
CA VAL A 101 -1.72 -6.84 3.48
C VAL A 101 -2.19 -5.54 4.14
N GLU A 102 -2.10 -4.41 3.45
CA GLU A 102 -2.61 -3.13 3.94
C GLU A 102 -4.11 -3.18 4.23
N SER A 103 -4.91 -3.73 3.31
CA SER A 103 -6.35 -3.94 3.47
C SER A 103 -6.66 -4.73 4.74
N PHE A 104 -5.94 -5.83 4.97
CA PHE A 104 -6.05 -6.61 6.21
C PHE A 104 -5.70 -5.78 7.45
N LEU A 105 -4.60 -5.02 7.43
CA LEU A 105 -4.16 -4.20 8.55
C LEU A 105 -5.15 -3.07 8.88
N ILE A 106 -5.72 -2.43 7.85
CA ILE A 106 -6.79 -1.45 7.99
C ILE A 106 -7.98 -2.08 8.71
N LEU A 107 -8.40 -3.28 8.29
CA LEU A 107 -9.55 -3.97 8.87
C LEU A 107 -9.38 -4.27 10.37
N VAL A 108 -8.17 -4.64 10.81
CA VAL A 108 -7.91 -5.07 12.21
C VAL A 108 -7.41 -3.97 13.13
N ASP A 109 -6.79 -2.92 12.59
CA ASP A 109 -6.07 -1.90 13.37
C ASP A 109 -6.28 -0.45 12.88
N GLY A 110 -6.94 -0.24 11.75
CA GLY A 110 -7.12 1.09 11.12
C GLY A 110 -7.82 2.12 12.00
N THR A 111 -8.75 1.72 12.85
CA THR A 111 -9.55 2.63 13.69
C THR A 111 -8.92 2.97 15.04
N LYS A 112 -7.84 2.29 15.46
CA LYS A 112 -7.29 2.45 16.82
C LYS A 112 -6.60 3.80 17.05
N GLY A 113 -6.27 4.52 15.97
CA GLY A 113 -5.68 5.86 15.98
C GLY A 113 -6.69 6.99 15.76
N LYS A 114 -8.00 6.75 15.90
CA LYS A 114 -9.02 7.76 15.61
C LYS A 114 -8.99 8.93 16.59
N VAL A 115 -8.94 10.16 16.07
CA VAL A 115 -8.96 11.41 16.83
C VAL A 115 -10.13 12.26 16.36
N PRO A 116 -11.00 12.74 17.27
CA PRO A 116 -12.06 13.67 16.89
C PRO A 116 -11.45 14.98 16.43
N ILE A 117 -11.98 15.53 15.33
CA ILE A 117 -11.55 16.80 14.75
C ILE A 117 -12.77 17.65 14.41
N PHE A 118 -12.57 18.96 14.37
CA PHE A 118 -13.47 19.89 13.72
C PHE A 118 -12.78 20.41 12.46
N MET A 119 -13.52 20.49 11.36
CA MET A 119 -13.02 21.03 10.09
C MET A 119 -14.08 21.87 9.42
N GLU A 120 -13.64 22.86 8.64
CA GLU A 120 -14.53 23.68 7.84
C GLU A 120 -14.82 22.99 6.50
N ARG A 121 -16.09 22.89 6.14
CA ARG A 121 -16.54 22.37 4.85
C ARG A 121 -17.68 23.23 4.35
N GLN A 122 -17.52 23.81 3.17
CA GLN A 122 -18.53 24.71 2.56
C GLN A 122 -18.94 25.88 3.48
N GLY A 123 -18.01 26.41 4.28
CA GLY A 123 -18.27 27.53 5.19
C GLY A 123 -18.90 27.15 6.54
N GLU A 124 -19.18 25.87 6.77
CA GLU A 124 -19.69 25.37 8.04
C GLU A 124 -18.65 24.54 8.80
N ILE A 125 -18.63 24.66 10.13
CA ILE A 125 -17.79 23.82 10.99
C ILE A 125 -18.51 22.50 11.22
N ILE A 126 -17.91 21.42 10.72
CA ILE A 126 -18.40 20.05 10.92
C ILE A 126 -17.44 19.28 11.82
N GLY A 127 -18.01 18.38 12.64
CA GLY A 127 -17.25 17.41 13.41
C GLY A 127 -16.94 16.16 12.58
N GLY A 128 -15.85 15.48 12.90
CA GLY A 128 -15.49 14.20 12.29
C GLY A 128 -14.38 13.50 13.05
N PHE A 129 -13.85 12.43 12.47
CA PHE A 129 -12.67 11.75 12.97
C PHE A 129 -11.61 11.66 11.89
N THR A 130 -10.36 11.95 12.26
CA THR A 130 -9.20 11.56 11.46
C THR A 130 -8.69 10.21 11.95
N MET A 131 -8.33 9.32 11.03
CA MET A 131 -7.73 8.03 11.29
C MET A 131 -6.36 8.00 10.62
N ASN A 132 -5.32 7.69 11.39
CA ASN A 132 -3.97 7.56 10.84
C ASN A 132 -3.21 6.42 11.53
N ARG A 133 -2.70 5.47 10.74
CA ARG A 133 -1.92 4.32 11.20
C ARG A 133 -0.76 4.06 10.25
N PHE A 134 0.37 3.69 10.84
CA PHE A 134 1.54 3.21 10.10
C PHE A 134 1.96 1.86 10.69
N TRP A 135 2.30 0.92 9.81
CA TRP A 135 2.75 -0.42 10.17
C TRP A 135 4.09 -0.71 9.48
N PRO A 136 5.18 -0.95 10.24
CA PRO A 136 6.39 -1.52 9.68
C PRO A 136 6.16 -3.01 9.42
N VAL A 137 6.18 -3.41 8.16
CA VAL A 137 5.85 -4.76 7.68
C VAL A 137 7.12 -5.43 7.18
N PRO A 138 7.85 -6.20 8.02
CA PRO A 138 8.95 -7.04 7.58
C PRO A 138 8.40 -8.30 6.91
N PHE A 139 8.60 -8.47 5.61
CA PHE A 139 8.18 -9.66 4.86
C PHE A 139 9.36 -10.29 4.15
N THR A 140 9.30 -11.60 3.96
CA THR A 140 10.28 -12.38 3.21
C THR A 140 9.81 -12.57 1.77
N ILE A 141 10.70 -12.32 0.82
CA ILE A 141 10.50 -12.54 -0.61
C ILE A 141 11.76 -13.17 -1.22
N PHE A 142 11.61 -13.88 -2.34
CA PHE A 142 12.75 -14.44 -3.05
C PHE A 142 13.39 -13.41 -3.97
N ILE A 143 14.70 -13.27 -3.85
CA ILE A 143 15.50 -12.35 -4.67
C ILE A 143 16.34 -13.16 -5.65
N ASN A 144 16.36 -12.70 -6.90
CA ASN A 144 17.23 -13.24 -7.94
C ASN A 144 18.66 -12.68 -7.80
N GLY A 145 19.65 -13.57 -7.81
CA GLY A 145 21.07 -13.25 -7.70
C GLY A 145 21.91 -14.32 -8.40
N SER A 146 23.11 -14.65 -7.89
CA SER A 146 23.88 -15.81 -8.37
C SER A 146 23.14 -17.14 -8.13
N GLN A 147 22.36 -17.18 -7.05
CA GLN A 147 21.35 -18.19 -6.75
C GLN A 147 20.11 -17.46 -6.22
N VAL A 148 18.93 -18.08 -6.32
CA VAL A 148 17.72 -17.53 -5.70
C VAL A 148 17.81 -17.74 -4.19
N TYR A 149 17.66 -16.66 -3.42
CA TYR A 149 17.70 -16.71 -1.97
C TYR A 149 16.54 -15.92 -1.34
N PRO A 150 16.03 -16.35 -0.17
CA PRO A 150 15.03 -15.57 0.56
C PRO A 150 15.69 -14.38 1.25
N ALA A 151 15.05 -13.21 1.16
CA ALA A 151 15.48 -12.01 1.85
C ALA A 151 14.30 -11.35 2.57
N THR A 152 14.55 -10.84 3.78
CA THR A 152 13.55 -10.07 4.53
C THR A 152 13.71 -8.58 4.21
N VAL A 153 12.64 -7.98 3.70
CA VAL A 153 12.55 -6.55 3.36
C VAL A 153 11.48 -5.92 4.26
N ILE A 154 11.67 -4.66 4.62
CA ILE A 154 10.70 -3.90 5.43
C ILE A 154 9.98 -2.92 4.52
N ALA A 155 8.65 -3.06 4.40
CA ALA A 155 7.77 -2.03 3.86
C ALA A 155 7.13 -1.23 4.98
N ILE A 156 6.84 0.05 4.74
CA ILE A 156 6.01 0.85 5.63
C ILE A 156 4.66 1.02 4.95
N LEU A 157 3.62 0.41 5.50
CA LEU A 157 2.25 0.57 5.02
C LEU A 157 1.53 1.60 5.89
N GLY A 158 0.68 2.43 5.28
CA GLY A 158 0.15 3.62 5.92
C GLY A 158 -1.28 3.92 5.52
N TYR A 159 -2.19 3.90 6.51
CA TYR A 159 -3.59 4.25 6.34
C TYR A 159 -3.87 5.64 6.89
N GLY A 160 -4.41 6.53 6.06
CA GLY A 160 -4.83 7.88 6.45
C GLY A 160 -6.17 8.23 5.82
N ASP A 161 -7.18 8.55 6.62
CA ASP A 161 -8.56 8.76 6.15
C ASP A 161 -9.39 9.63 7.12
N PHE A 162 -10.53 10.14 6.66
CA PHE A 162 -11.47 10.96 7.42
C PHE A 162 -12.87 10.33 7.45
N ALA A 163 -13.39 10.14 8.65
CA ALA A 163 -14.78 9.71 8.85
C ALA A 163 -15.64 10.93 9.21
N LEU A 164 -16.35 11.47 8.20
CA LEU A 164 -17.23 12.65 8.33
C LEU A 164 -18.71 12.29 8.38
N VAL A 165 -19.13 11.32 7.55
CA VAL A 165 -20.55 10.93 7.40
C VAL A 165 -20.84 9.62 8.12
N ASN A 166 -19.82 8.78 8.30
CA ASN A 166 -19.93 7.44 8.86
C ASN A 166 -19.12 7.31 10.14
N TYR A 167 -19.39 6.25 10.91
CA TYR A 167 -18.51 5.85 12.00
C TYR A 167 -17.15 5.39 11.44
N PRO A 168 -16.03 5.70 12.15
CA PRO A 168 -14.68 5.25 11.80
C PRO A 168 -14.58 3.77 11.45
N GLU A 169 -15.32 2.91 12.16
CA GLU A 169 -15.39 1.46 11.93
C GLU A 169 -15.98 1.11 10.57
N ASN A 170 -17.06 1.77 10.17
CA ASN A 170 -17.69 1.53 8.88
C ASN A 170 -16.81 2.07 7.75
N LYS A 171 -16.26 3.27 7.94
CA LYS A 171 -15.36 3.87 6.95
C LYS A 171 -14.11 3.02 6.71
N SER A 172 -13.46 2.58 7.79
CA SER A 172 -12.29 1.71 7.71
C SER A 172 -12.59 0.36 7.04
N ARG A 173 -13.78 -0.23 7.27
CA ARG A 173 -14.20 -1.47 6.59
C ARG A 173 -14.44 -1.26 5.09
N GLU A 174 -15.04 -0.14 4.71
CA GLU A 174 -15.25 0.23 3.32
C GLU A 174 -13.91 0.39 2.59
N THR A 175 -12.99 1.19 3.14
CA THR A 175 -11.66 1.40 2.56
C THR A 175 -10.87 0.09 2.47
N ALA A 176 -10.90 -0.74 3.52
CA ALA A 176 -10.30 -2.07 3.48
C ALA A 176 -10.90 -2.97 2.39
N GLY A 177 -12.23 -2.98 2.25
CA GLY A 177 -12.94 -3.80 1.25
C GLY A 177 -12.63 -3.40 -0.19
N VAL A 178 -12.58 -2.10 -0.48
CA VAL A 178 -12.21 -1.61 -1.80
C VAL A 178 -10.75 -1.96 -2.12
N LEU A 179 -9.84 -1.76 -1.17
CA LEU A 179 -8.42 -2.08 -1.35
C LEU A 179 -8.19 -3.59 -1.51
N PHE A 180 -8.99 -4.43 -0.84
CA PHE A 180 -8.99 -5.88 -1.03
C PHE A 180 -9.34 -6.24 -2.48
N ILE A 181 -10.45 -5.71 -3.01
CA ILE A 181 -10.90 -5.98 -4.39
C ILE A 181 -9.84 -5.55 -5.40
N PHE A 182 -9.28 -4.35 -5.24
CA PHE A 182 -8.17 -3.86 -6.05
C PHE A 182 -6.99 -4.84 -6.07
N SER A 183 -6.61 -5.33 -4.89
CA SER A 183 -5.47 -6.23 -4.74
C SER A 183 -5.71 -7.57 -5.41
N ILE A 184 -6.90 -8.16 -5.26
CA ILE A 184 -7.26 -9.42 -5.91
C ILE A 184 -7.25 -9.28 -7.44
N ILE A 185 -7.81 -8.19 -7.97
CA ILE A 185 -7.80 -7.93 -9.42
C ILE A 185 -6.37 -7.74 -9.92
N LEU A 186 -5.57 -6.90 -9.25
CA LEU A 186 -4.19 -6.63 -9.67
C LEU A 186 -3.33 -7.89 -9.60
N ILE A 187 -3.42 -8.69 -8.54
CA ILE A 187 -2.70 -9.98 -8.44
C ILE A 187 -3.13 -10.90 -9.59
N SER A 188 -4.43 -11.01 -9.87
CA SER A 188 -4.94 -11.85 -10.96
C SER A 188 -4.41 -11.41 -12.33
N LEU A 189 -4.45 -10.10 -12.63
CA LEU A 189 -3.87 -9.53 -13.84
C LEU A 189 -2.36 -9.81 -13.93
N SER A 190 -1.67 -9.69 -12.80
CA SER A 190 -0.22 -9.93 -12.71
C SER A 190 0.13 -11.39 -12.98
N GLN A 191 -0.65 -12.35 -12.46
CA GLN A 191 -0.44 -13.78 -12.73
C GLN A 191 -0.71 -14.13 -14.20
N LEU A 192 -1.78 -13.58 -14.78
CA LEU A 192 -2.06 -13.74 -16.21
C LEU A 192 -0.96 -13.13 -17.08
N SER A 193 -0.32 -12.04 -16.63
CA SER A 193 0.76 -11.36 -17.34
C SER A 193 2.04 -12.19 -17.49
N THR A 194 2.22 -13.23 -16.66
CA THR A 194 3.32 -14.19 -16.79
C THR A 194 3.17 -15.04 -18.07
N TYR A 195 1.93 -15.32 -18.49
CA TYR A 195 1.64 -16.12 -19.68
C TYR A 195 1.33 -15.27 -20.92
N TYR A 196 0.66 -14.13 -20.73
CA TYR A 196 0.15 -13.30 -21.81
C TYR A 196 0.70 -11.88 -21.74
N HIS A 197 1.45 -11.48 -22.77
CA HIS A 197 2.12 -10.18 -22.80
C HIS A 197 1.15 -8.98 -22.66
N THR A 198 -0.06 -9.07 -23.24
CA THR A 198 -1.09 -8.02 -23.15
C THR A 198 -1.47 -7.68 -21.71
N PHE A 199 -1.46 -8.66 -20.81
CA PHE A 199 -1.82 -8.44 -19.41
C PHE A 199 -0.74 -7.66 -18.63
N LYS A 200 0.49 -7.56 -19.16
CA LYS A 200 1.52 -6.68 -18.58
C LYS A 200 1.09 -5.21 -18.69
N TYR A 201 0.60 -4.80 -19.87
CA TYR A 201 0.03 -3.47 -20.06
C TYR A 201 -1.20 -3.26 -19.19
N ALA A 202 -2.12 -4.24 -19.16
CA ALA A 202 -3.34 -4.14 -18.35
C ALA A 202 -3.02 -3.91 -16.86
N ALA A 203 -2.12 -4.72 -16.28
CA ALA A 203 -1.72 -4.57 -14.87
C ALA A 203 -1.01 -3.24 -14.61
N ALA A 204 -0.06 -2.85 -15.48
CA ALA A 204 0.71 -1.62 -15.33
C ALA A 204 -0.12 -0.33 -15.47
N ILE A 205 -1.20 -0.36 -16.26
CA ILE A 205 -2.20 0.73 -16.36
C ILE A 205 -3.15 0.69 -15.16
N PHE A 206 -3.65 -0.50 -14.81
CA PHE A 206 -4.62 -0.70 -13.74
C PHE A 206 -4.08 -0.21 -12.39
N ALA A 207 -2.83 -0.53 -12.06
CA ALA A 207 -2.23 -0.20 -10.77
C ALA A 207 -2.34 1.30 -10.42
N PRO A 208 -1.81 2.26 -11.21
CA PRO A 208 -1.92 3.68 -10.88
C PRO A 208 -3.34 4.23 -11.05
N LEU A 209 -4.07 3.84 -12.11
CA LEU A 209 -5.39 4.41 -12.41
C LEU A 209 -6.42 4.00 -11.36
N CYS A 210 -6.55 2.70 -11.08
CA CYS A 210 -7.52 2.23 -10.12
C CYS A 210 -7.14 2.64 -8.71
N HIS A 211 -5.85 2.73 -8.36
CA HIS A 211 -5.44 3.27 -7.07
C HIS A 211 -5.85 4.74 -6.89
N GLU A 212 -5.75 5.58 -7.92
CA GLU A 212 -6.27 6.95 -7.87
C GLU A 212 -7.79 6.99 -7.73
N LEU A 213 -8.53 6.11 -8.42
CA LEU A 213 -9.99 6.01 -8.27
C LEU A 213 -10.37 5.63 -6.84
N ILE A 214 -9.65 4.70 -6.21
CA ILE A 214 -9.90 4.32 -4.81
C ILE A 214 -9.73 5.53 -3.90
N ILE A 215 -8.64 6.29 -4.06
CA ILE A 215 -8.41 7.49 -3.25
C ILE A 215 -9.47 8.56 -3.51
N ALA A 216 -9.91 8.73 -4.76
CA ALA A 216 -10.91 9.74 -5.11
C ALA A 216 -12.32 9.41 -4.59
N PHE A 217 -12.64 8.13 -4.41
CA PHE A 217 -13.93 7.65 -3.88
C PHE A 217 -13.87 7.26 -2.39
N SER A 218 -12.70 7.33 -1.77
CA SER A 218 -12.52 7.20 -0.32
C SER A 218 -12.80 8.52 0.40
#